data_AF-A0A1G3M621-F1
#
_entry.id   AF-A0A1G3M621-F1
#
_cell.length_a   1.000
_cell.length_b   1.000
_cell.length_c   1.000
_cell.angle_alpha   90.00
_cell.angle_beta   90.00
_cell.angle_gamma   90.00
#
_symmetry.space_group_name_H-M   'P 1'
#
loop_
_entity.id
_entity.type
_entity.pdbx_description
1 polymer ?
#
loop_
_entity_poly.entity_id
_entity_poly.type
_entity_poly.pdbx_seq_one_letter_code
_entity_poly.pdbx_strand_id
1 'polypeptide(L)'
;MDTVMLYIIAAVLIAVSAVKDRDKTRKAVMKGLKSIEGILPQLIVVLIAIAVILSLFDAETISRYLGSGSGLFGVLIAGLVGAITLIPGFVAFPAAGELLRNGAGVLQVATFVSSLMMVGVVTLPMEIKYFGRRAAITRNAVAFAFSFAAALFVAWVVSL
;
A
#
# COMPACT_ATOMS: atom_id res chain seq x y z
N MET A 1 18.90 3.30 -10.64
CA MET A 1 19.26 3.09 -12.06
C MET A 1 18.10 2.47 -12.84
N ASP A 2 17.27 1.66 -12.19
CA ASP A 2 16.12 0.97 -12.83
C ASP A 2 15.02 1.92 -13.33
N THR A 3 14.71 2.99 -12.59
CA THR A 3 13.66 3.95 -12.97
C THR A 3 14.01 4.70 -14.27
N VAL A 4 15.27 5.10 -14.42
CA VAL A 4 15.75 5.78 -15.63
C VAL A 4 15.65 4.86 -16.83
N MET A 5 16.03 3.59 -16.68
CA MET A 5 15.90 2.58 -17.73
C MET A 5 14.43 2.39 -18.15
N LEU A 6 13.50 2.29 -17.19
CA LEU A 6 12.08 2.18 -17.47
C LEU A 6 11.54 3.39 -18.24
N TYR A 7 11.96 4.61 -17.87
CA TYR A 7 11.56 5.82 -18.60
C TYR A 7 12.12 5.87 -20.02
N ILE A 8 13.36 5.45 -20.23
CA ILE A 8 13.95 5.37 -21.57
C ILE A 8 13.16 4.38 -22.43
N ILE A 9 12.90 3.18 -21.92
CA ILE A 9 12.12 2.16 -22.64
C ILE A 9 10.72 2.70 -22.98
N ALA A 10 10.03 3.31 -22.01
CA ALA A 10 8.71 3.90 -22.25
C ALA A 10 8.75 4.99 -23.33
N ALA A 11 9.75 5.88 -23.29
CA ALA A 11 9.92 6.94 -24.28
C ALA A 11 10.17 6.38 -25.68
N VAL A 12 11.04 5.37 -25.81
CA VAL A 12 11.30 4.69 -27.09
C VAL A 12 10.02 4.02 -27.62
N LEU A 13 9.28 3.31 -26.78
CA LEU A 13 8.04 2.65 -27.18
C LEU A 13 6.96 3.65 -27.62
N ILE A 14 6.84 4.79 -26.93
CA ILE A 14 5.93 5.86 -27.32
C ILE A 14 6.37 6.48 -28.65
N ALA A 15 7.67 6.71 -28.86
CA ALA A 15 8.20 7.23 -30.12
C ALA A 15 7.93 6.27 -31.29
N VAL A 16 8.20 4.97 -31.12
CA VAL A 16 7.89 3.92 -32.11
C VAL A 16 6.39 3.87 -32.39
N SER A 17 5.55 3.93 -31.35
CA SER A 17 4.09 3.99 -31.50
C SER A 17 3.65 5.22 -32.29
N ALA A 18 4.24 6.39 -32.02
CA ALA A 18 3.92 7.65 -32.68
C ALA A 18 4.35 7.66 -34.16
N VAL A 19 5.42 6.95 -34.53
CA VAL A 19 5.80 6.77 -35.95
C VAL A 19 4.79 5.87 -36.66
N LYS A 20 4.24 4.86 -35.96
CA LYS A 20 3.32 3.88 -36.56
C LYS A 20 1.88 4.39 -36.69
N ASP A 21 1.36 5.07 -35.68
CA ASP A 21 0.00 5.62 -35.67
C ASP A 21 -0.11 6.76 -34.63
N ARG A 22 -0.05 8.01 -35.10
CA ARG A 22 -0.09 9.20 -34.23
C ARG A 22 -1.43 9.35 -33.51
N ASP A 23 -2.53 9.03 -34.17
CA ASP A 23 -3.87 9.19 -33.61
C ASP A 23 -4.14 8.18 -32.50
N LYS A 24 -3.77 6.91 -32.70
CA LYS A 24 -3.86 5.90 -31.63
C LYS A 24 -2.93 6.22 -30.47
N THR A 25 -1.71 6.66 -30.75
CA THR A 25 -0.75 7.02 -29.70
C THR A 25 -1.28 8.18 -28.86
N ARG A 26 -1.81 9.23 -29.49
CA ARG A 26 -2.42 10.35 -28.77
C ARG A 26 -3.61 9.92 -27.92
N LYS A 27 -4.49 9.06 -28.44
CA LYS A 27 -5.62 8.50 -27.66
C LYS A 27 -5.15 7.68 -26.46
N ALA A 28 -4.12 6.84 -26.63
CA ALA A 28 -3.55 6.04 -25.56
C ALA A 28 -2.92 6.91 -24.46
N VAL A 29 -2.10 7.91 -24.84
CA VAL A 29 -1.50 8.85 -23.89
C VAL A 29 -2.57 9.64 -23.14
N MET A 30 -3.58 10.16 -23.83
CA MET A 30 -4.68 10.90 -23.21
C MET A 30 -5.46 10.03 -22.22
N LYS A 31 -5.68 8.75 -22.55
CA LYS A 31 -6.33 7.80 -21.64
C LYS A 31 -5.48 7.58 -20.39
N GLY A 32 -4.16 7.41 -20.54
CA GLY A 32 -3.22 7.29 -19.43
C GLY A 32 -3.23 8.53 -18.53
N LEU A 33 -3.16 9.73 -19.10
CA LEU A 33 -3.23 10.99 -18.36
C LEU A 33 -4.56 11.13 -17.60
N LYS A 34 -5.69 10.77 -18.21
CA LYS A 34 -6.99 10.76 -17.51
C LYS A 34 -7.04 9.75 -16.36
N SER A 35 -6.39 8.59 -16.50
CA SER A 35 -6.27 7.64 -15.39
C SER A 35 -5.46 8.21 -14.22
N ILE A 36 -4.38 8.95 -14.51
CA ILE A 36 -3.61 9.67 -13.48
C ILE A 36 -4.49 10.72 -12.80
N GLU A 37 -5.18 11.55 -13.59
CA GLU A 37 -6.11 12.57 -13.06
C GLU A 37 -7.23 11.97 -12.20
N GLY A 38 -7.73 10.78 -12.53
CA GLY A 38 -8.73 10.09 -11.71
C GLY A 38 -8.19 9.59 -10.36
N ILE A 39 -6.91 9.25 -10.29
CA ILE A 39 -6.26 8.72 -9.09
C ILE A 39 -5.70 9.85 -8.20
N LEU A 40 -5.31 10.97 -8.83
CA LEU A 40 -4.61 12.07 -8.17
C LEU A 40 -5.38 12.68 -6.97
N PRO A 41 -6.71 12.95 -7.03
CA PRO A 41 -7.45 13.47 -5.89
C PRO A 41 -7.40 12.56 -4.68
N GLN A 42 -7.57 11.25 -4.89
CA GLN A 42 -7.50 10.27 -3.82
C GLN A 42 -6.09 10.20 -3.22
N LEU A 43 -5.05 10.22 -4.08
CA LEU A 43 -3.67 10.23 -3.64
C LEU A 43 -3.36 11.47 -2.78
N ILE A 44 -3.76 12.67 -3.22
CA ILE A 44 -3.54 13.92 -2.49
C ILE A 44 -4.23 13.89 -1.12
N VAL A 45 -5.50 13.49 -1.06
CA VAL A 45 -6.25 13.43 0.21
C VAL A 45 -5.56 12.51 1.22
N VAL A 46 -5.08 11.34 0.77
CA VAL A 46 -4.40 10.42 1.68
C VAL A 46 -3.01 10.93 2.08
N LEU A 47 -2.25 11.55 1.15
CA LEU A 47 -0.96 12.16 1.49
C LEU A 47 -1.13 13.28 2.53
N ILE A 48 -2.18 14.11 2.40
CA ILE A 48 -2.52 15.13 3.41
C ILE A 48 -2.89 14.47 4.74
N ALA A 49 -3.72 13.42 4.72
CA ALA A 49 -4.08 12.70 5.94
C ALA A 49 -2.85 12.12 6.65
N ILE A 50 -1.92 11.53 5.90
CA ILE A 50 -0.64 11.04 6.42
C ILE A 50 0.18 12.21 6.98
N ALA A 51 0.30 13.32 6.25
CA ALA A 51 1.04 14.49 6.73
C ALA A 51 0.46 15.06 8.03
N VAL A 52 -0.87 15.08 8.17
CA VAL A 52 -1.56 15.47 9.42
C VAL A 52 -1.27 14.47 10.54
N ILE A 53 -1.35 13.17 10.27
CA ILE A 53 -1.00 12.13 11.26
C ILE A 53 0.45 12.30 11.69
N LEU A 54 1.41 12.41 10.77
CA LEU A 54 2.82 12.63 11.08
C LEU A 54 3.10 13.99 11.75
N SER A 55 2.22 14.97 11.57
CA SER A 55 2.28 16.25 12.28
C SER A 55 1.72 16.17 13.71
N LEU A 56 0.78 15.26 13.96
CA LEU A 56 0.17 15.03 15.28
C LEU A 56 0.96 14.03 16.12
N PHE A 57 1.63 13.09 15.46
CA PHE A 57 2.49 12.07 16.08
C PHE A 57 3.94 12.36 15.67
N ASP A 58 4.76 12.80 16.62
CA ASP A 58 6.19 12.98 16.38
C ASP A 58 6.88 11.64 16.08
N ALA A 59 8.07 11.71 15.45
CA ALA A 59 8.87 10.53 15.12
C ALA A 59 9.19 9.68 16.38
N GLU A 60 9.25 10.31 17.55
CA GLU A 60 9.45 9.63 18.83
C GLU A 60 8.24 8.76 19.20
N THR A 61 7.01 9.26 19.04
CA THR A 61 5.78 8.49 19.25
C THR A 61 5.64 7.38 18.23
N ILE A 62 5.95 7.64 16.95
CA ILE A 62 5.94 6.61 15.90
C ILE A 62 6.96 5.51 16.23
N SER A 63 8.20 5.88 16.58
CA SER A 63 9.22 4.91 16.97
C SER A 63 8.84 4.12 18.24
N ARG A 64 8.12 4.75 19.18
CA ARG A 64 7.68 4.09 20.41
C ARG A 64 6.60 3.03 20.17
N TYR A 65 5.61 3.33 19.33
CA TYR A 65 4.44 2.45 19.12
C TYR A 65 4.52 1.58 17.87
N LEU A 66 5.22 2.03 16.83
CA LEU A 66 5.37 1.36 15.53
C LEU A 66 6.84 1.08 15.17
N GLY A 67 7.81 1.55 15.97
CA GLY A 67 9.23 1.24 15.77
C GLY A 67 9.60 -0.19 16.12
N SER A 68 10.83 -0.59 15.79
CA SER A 68 11.34 -1.94 16.06
C SER A 68 11.29 -2.32 17.55
N GLY A 69 11.42 -1.35 18.45
CA GLY A 69 11.33 -1.53 19.90
C GLY A 69 9.91 -1.76 20.45
N SER A 70 8.85 -1.56 19.65
CA SER A 70 7.46 -1.77 20.06
C SER A 70 7.09 -3.25 20.28
N GLY A 71 7.95 -4.16 19.84
CA GLY A 71 7.76 -5.61 19.98
C GLY A 71 6.47 -6.10 19.32
N LEU A 72 5.93 -7.21 19.86
CA LEU A 72 4.72 -7.84 19.35
C LEU A 72 3.48 -6.93 19.43
N PHE A 73 3.44 -6.01 20.40
CA PHE A 73 2.31 -5.11 20.59
C PHE A 73 2.16 -4.13 19.43
N GLY A 74 3.24 -3.51 18.96
CA GLY A 74 3.21 -2.64 17.78
C GLY A 74 2.84 -3.38 16.51
N VAL A 75 3.27 -4.64 16.37
CA VAL A 75 2.93 -5.50 15.23
C VAL A 75 1.43 -5.81 15.20
N LEU A 76 0.82 -6.14 16.34
CA LEU A 76 -0.62 -6.38 16.44
C LEU A 76 -1.44 -5.11 16.14
N ILE A 77 -1.04 -3.96 16.68
CA ILE A 77 -1.70 -2.67 16.39
C ILE A 77 -1.62 -2.36 14.90
N ALA A 78 -0.43 -2.47 14.30
CA ALA A 78 -0.22 -2.24 12.88
C ALA A 78 -1.12 -3.16 12.02
N GLY A 79 -1.22 -4.43 12.38
CA GLY A 79 -2.12 -5.39 11.73
C GLY A 79 -3.59 -5.00 11.84
N LEU A 80 -4.06 -4.62 13.03
CA LEU A 80 -5.46 -4.21 13.25
C LEU A 80 -5.81 -2.92 12.49
N VAL A 81 -4.93 -1.92 12.57
CA VAL A 81 -5.10 -0.67 11.83
C VAL A 81 -5.12 -0.95 10.33
N GLY A 82 -4.20 -1.78 9.84
CA GLY A 82 -4.18 -2.23 8.45
C GLY A 82 -5.49 -2.89 8.04
N ALA A 83 -6.00 -3.84 8.84
CA ALA A 83 -7.21 -4.58 8.53
C ALA A 83 -8.47 -3.71 8.42
N ILE A 84 -8.58 -2.67 9.24
CA ILE A 84 -9.71 -1.75 9.25
C ILE A 84 -9.60 -0.73 8.13
N THR A 85 -8.37 -0.34 7.80
CA THR A 85 -8.08 0.66 6.79
C THR A 85 -8.30 0.04 5.40
N LEU A 86 -8.94 0.76 4.48
CA LEU A 86 -9.05 0.34 3.08
C LEU A 86 -8.47 1.44 2.19
N ILE A 87 -7.16 1.33 1.95
CA ILE A 87 -6.39 2.27 1.12
C ILE A 87 -5.84 1.51 -0.08
N PRO A 88 -5.92 2.07 -1.31
CA PRO A 88 -5.32 1.43 -2.48
C PRO A 88 -3.80 1.25 -2.36
N GLY A 89 -3.28 0.18 -2.98
CA GLY A 89 -1.85 -0.15 -2.93
C GLY A 89 -0.91 0.99 -3.35
N PHE A 90 -1.26 1.72 -4.40
CA PHE A 90 -0.43 2.83 -4.89
C PHE A 90 -0.27 3.99 -3.88
N VAL A 91 -1.12 4.07 -2.86
CA VAL A 91 -1.03 5.04 -1.76
C VAL A 91 -0.38 4.43 -0.53
N ALA A 92 -0.65 3.15 -0.25
CA ALA A 92 -0.14 2.43 0.89
C ALA A 92 1.40 2.35 0.89
N PHE A 93 2.03 2.13 -0.27
CA PHE A 93 3.48 2.00 -0.37
C PHE A 93 4.24 3.32 -0.09
N PRO A 94 3.84 4.49 -0.63
CA PRO A 94 4.39 5.77 -0.20
C PRO A 94 4.25 6.02 1.30
N ALA A 95 3.07 5.72 1.88
CA ALA A 95 2.83 5.85 3.31
C ALA A 95 3.77 4.99 4.15
N ALA A 96 3.93 3.73 3.76
CA ALA A 96 4.85 2.79 4.38
C ALA A 96 6.30 3.29 4.31
N GLY A 97 6.72 3.81 3.15
CA GLY A 97 8.04 4.41 2.98
C GLY A 97 8.28 5.57 3.94
N GLU A 98 7.31 6.47 4.10
CA GLU A 98 7.46 7.61 5.00
C GLU A 98 7.47 7.20 6.47
N LEU A 99 6.65 6.22 6.86
CA LEU A 99 6.69 5.64 8.22
C LEU A 99 8.05 5.03 8.55
N LEU A 100 8.65 4.28 7.61
CA LEU A 100 9.99 3.72 7.78
C LEU A 100 11.05 4.81 7.96
N ARG A 101 10.97 5.89 7.16
CA ARG A 101 11.89 7.04 7.28
C ARG A 101 11.77 7.77 8.60
N ASN A 102 10.58 7.73 9.23
CA ASN A 102 10.30 8.33 10.53
C ASN A 102 10.46 7.34 11.71
N GLY A 103 11.16 6.22 11.51
CA GLY A 103 11.56 5.31 12.60
C GLY A 103 10.61 4.14 12.88
N ALA A 104 9.60 3.91 12.03
CA ALA A 104 8.79 2.70 12.13
C ALA A 104 9.62 1.45 11.77
N GLY A 105 9.32 0.32 12.42
CA GLY A 105 10.02 -0.94 12.20
C GLY A 105 9.51 -1.64 10.95
N VAL A 106 10.42 -2.34 10.26
CA VAL A 106 10.12 -3.07 9.01
C VAL A 106 9.01 -4.09 9.22
N LEU A 107 9.04 -4.83 10.34
CA LEU A 107 8.03 -5.83 10.66
C LEU A 107 6.64 -5.20 10.86
N GLN A 108 6.57 -4.08 11.57
CA GLN A 108 5.33 -3.35 11.86
C GLN A 108 4.74 -2.77 10.58
N VAL A 109 5.56 -2.12 9.75
CA VAL A 109 5.13 -1.55 8.48
C VAL A 109 4.72 -2.64 7.49
N ALA A 110 5.49 -3.73 7.38
CA ALA A 110 5.13 -4.87 6.55
C ALA A 110 3.79 -5.50 7.02
N THR A 111 3.59 -5.63 8.32
CA THR A 111 2.33 -6.13 8.89
C THR A 111 1.15 -5.22 8.55
N PHE A 112 1.33 -3.91 8.70
CA PHE A 112 0.32 -2.92 8.30
C PHE A 112 -0.05 -3.07 6.81
N VAL A 113 0.93 -3.07 5.90
CA VAL A 113 0.70 -3.16 4.46
C VAL A 113 0.09 -4.52 4.07
N SER A 114 0.58 -5.61 4.63
CA SER A 114 0.07 -6.96 4.37
C SER A 114 -1.39 -7.12 4.84
N SER A 115 -1.70 -6.65 6.05
CA SER A 115 -3.06 -6.70 6.59
C SER A 115 -4.02 -5.83 5.79
N LEU A 116 -3.60 -4.61 5.43
CA LEU A 116 -4.32 -3.66 4.59
C LEU A 116 -4.74 -4.23 3.22
N MET A 117 -3.90 -5.07 2.62
CA MET A 117 -4.19 -5.65 1.31
C MET A 117 -5.03 -6.93 1.38
N MET A 118 -4.84 -7.73 2.42
CA MET A 118 -5.41 -9.08 2.48
C MET A 118 -6.72 -9.17 3.24
N VAL A 119 -6.90 -8.31 4.25
CA VAL A 119 -8.04 -8.35 5.15
C VAL A 119 -9.09 -7.35 4.69
N GLY A 120 -10.28 -7.88 4.42
CA GLY A 120 -11.42 -7.15 3.91
C GLY A 120 -12.43 -6.83 5.00
N VAL A 121 -12.06 -6.13 6.08
CA VAL A 121 -13.05 -5.74 7.12
C VAL A 121 -14.14 -4.87 6.52
N VAL A 122 -13.74 -3.86 5.73
CA VAL A 122 -14.68 -2.95 5.04
C VAL A 122 -15.48 -3.68 3.96
N THR A 123 -14.89 -4.68 3.29
CA THR A 123 -15.55 -5.47 2.24
C THR A 123 -16.35 -6.66 2.80
N LEU A 124 -16.30 -6.92 4.10
CA LEU A 124 -16.93 -8.07 4.74
C LEU A 124 -18.45 -8.19 4.45
N PRO A 125 -19.26 -7.10 4.46
CA PRO A 125 -20.69 -7.21 4.13
C PRO A 125 -20.92 -7.73 2.71
N MET A 126 -20.08 -7.31 1.76
CA MET A 126 -20.13 -7.78 0.38
C MET A 126 -19.69 -9.25 0.32
N GLU A 127 -18.59 -9.61 0.98
CA GLU A 127 -18.10 -10.99 1.03
C GLU A 127 -19.13 -11.95 1.64
N ILE A 128 -19.83 -11.54 2.69
CA ILE A 128 -20.92 -12.33 3.28
C ILE A 128 -22.05 -12.57 2.27
N LYS A 129 -22.39 -11.57 1.45
CA LYS A 129 -23.45 -11.68 0.45
C LYS A 129 -23.10 -12.65 -0.69
N TYR A 130 -21.84 -12.68 -1.12
CA TYR A 130 -21.41 -13.52 -2.24
C TYR A 130 -20.92 -14.92 -1.83
N PHE A 131 -20.19 -15.03 -0.72
CA PHE A 131 -19.55 -16.28 -0.30
C PHE A 131 -20.26 -16.97 0.88
N GLY A 132 -21.19 -16.28 1.53
CA GLY A 132 -21.81 -16.73 2.76
C GLY A 132 -20.97 -16.42 4.01
N ARG A 133 -21.65 -16.26 5.14
CA ARG A 133 -21.06 -15.74 6.39
C ARG A 133 -19.87 -16.55 6.89
N ARG A 134 -19.96 -17.88 6.86
CA ARG A 134 -18.87 -18.76 7.35
C ARG A 134 -17.62 -18.62 6.50
N ALA A 135 -17.76 -18.66 5.18
CA ALA A 135 -16.61 -18.55 4.28
C ALA A 135 -15.95 -17.17 4.36
N ALA A 136 -16.74 -16.09 4.40
CA ALA A 136 -16.23 -14.72 4.50
C ALA A 136 -15.42 -14.49 5.80
N ILE A 137 -15.93 -14.94 6.94
CA ILE A 137 -15.24 -14.80 8.23
C ILE A 137 -13.97 -15.64 8.26
N THR A 138 -14.03 -16.91 7.84
CA THR A 138 -12.85 -17.79 7.81
C THR A 138 -11.77 -17.23 6.89
N ARG A 139 -12.14 -16.73 5.70
CA ARG A 139 -11.20 -16.11 4.77
C ARG A 139 -10.48 -14.92 5.41
N ASN A 140 -11.22 -14.02 6.05
CA ASN A 140 -10.63 -12.85 6.70
C ASN A 140 -9.75 -13.21 7.89
N ALA A 141 -10.15 -14.19 8.71
CA ALA A 141 -9.34 -14.66 9.82
C ALA A 141 -8.02 -15.30 9.35
N VAL A 142 -8.07 -16.15 8.32
CA VAL A 142 -6.87 -16.76 7.71
C VAL A 142 -5.99 -15.70 7.06
N ALA A 143 -6.59 -14.74 6.33
CA ALA A 143 -5.86 -13.63 5.71
C ALA A 143 -5.15 -12.76 6.76
N PHE A 144 -5.82 -12.47 7.88
CA PHE A 144 -5.23 -11.71 8.97
C PHE A 144 -4.05 -12.46 9.60
N ALA A 145 -4.20 -13.76 9.90
CA ALA A 145 -3.09 -14.58 10.40
C ALA A 145 -1.92 -14.65 9.42
N PHE A 146 -2.22 -14.84 8.13
CA PHE A 146 -1.21 -14.90 7.07
C PHE A 146 -0.47 -13.56 6.88
N SER A 147 -1.11 -12.42 7.17
CA SER A 147 -0.45 -11.10 7.11
C SER A 147 0.78 -10.99 8.00
N PHE A 148 0.75 -11.60 9.20
CA PHE A 148 1.91 -11.65 10.09
C PHE A 148 3.01 -12.55 9.53
N ALA A 149 2.64 -13.70 8.96
CA ALA A 149 3.62 -14.60 8.33
C ALA A 149 4.32 -13.93 7.14
N ALA A 150 3.57 -13.24 6.28
CA ALA A 150 4.10 -12.46 5.18
C ALA A 150 5.02 -11.34 5.67
N ALA A 151 4.63 -10.62 6.72
CA ALA A 151 5.45 -9.57 7.29
C ALA A 151 6.75 -10.08 7.92
N LEU A 152 6.71 -11.24 8.59
CA LEU A 152 7.90 -11.92 9.11
C LEU A 152 8.84 -12.33 7.98
N PHE A 153 8.30 -12.85 6.87
CA PHE A 153 9.09 -13.18 5.69
C PHE A 153 9.78 -11.93 5.12
N VAL A 154 9.06 -10.82 4.98
CA VAL A 154 9.64 -9.55 4.51
C VAL A 154 10.73 -9.06 5.47
N ALA A 155 10.47 -9.07 6.78
CA ALA A 155 11.44 -8.64 7.78
C ALA A 155 12.71 -9.51 7.75
N TRP A 156 12.55 -10.82 7.56
CA TRP A 156 13.67 -11.75 7.40
C TRP A 156 14.49 -11.45 6.13
N VAL A 157 13.82 -11.26 4.98
CA VAL A 157 14.50 -10.93 3.72
C VAL A 157 15.27 -9.62 3.81
N VAL A 158 14.72 -8.61 4.49
CA VAL A 158 15.38 -7.31 4.68
C VAL A 158 16.56 -7.40 5.66
N SER A 159 16.61 -8.43 6.50
CA SER A 159 17.71 -8.64 7.46
C SER A 159 18.90 -9.43 6.91
N LEU A 160 18.80 -9.96 5.68
CA LEU A 160 19.89 -10.62 4.95
C LEU A 160 20.89 -9.59 4.41
#